data_AF-I3I7Z0-F1
#
_entry.id   AF-I3I7Z0-F1
#
_cell.length_a   1.000
_cell.length_b   1.000
_cell.length_c   1.000
_cell.angle_alpha   90.00
_cell.angle_beta   90.00
_cell.angle_gamma   90.00
#
_symmetry.space_group_name_H-M   'P 1'
#
loop_
_entity.id
_entity.type
_entity.pdbx_description
1 polymer ?
#
loop_
_entity_poly.entity_id
_entity_poly.type
_entity_poly.pdbx_seq_one_letter_code
_entity_poly.pdbx_strand_id
1 'polypeptide(L)'
;MSGCKNYSVSVNDNMVYVPPSIFKDFKIADQQLFDCVQQTIYDAHITRAEDLSTLNCSNAGIKSLQGLEKFFALKELNLADNQLTDITTLGSLGRLEIVKLSGNNIKNTAPLLHLLHLKTLDIRNNSALDCKDLPQLIANYNKTTTEFLLPTQCIK
;
A
#
# COMPACT_ATOMS: atom_id res chain seq x y z
N MET A 1 -59.38 -33.51 20.15
CA MET A 1 -59.24 -32.83 21.46
C MET A 1 -57.82 -33.01 21.96
N SER A 2 -57.22 -31.92 22.43
CA SER A 2 -55.98 -31.84 23.23
C SER A 2 -54.68 -32.15 22.48
N GLY A 3 -53.65 -31.30 22.48
CA GLY A 3 -53.40 -30.05 23.18
C GLY A 3 -51.93 -29.70 23.00
N CYS A 4 -51.63 -28.45 22.63
CA CYS A 4 -50.29 -27.94 22.34
C CYS A 4 -49.34 -28.08 23.54
N LYS A 5 -48.03 -28.22 23.26
CA LYS A 5 -47.03 -27.30 23.84
C LYS A 5 -45.99 -26.92 22.79
N ASN A 6 -46.21 -25.74 22.21
CA ASN A 6 -45.17 -24.95 21.56
C ASN A 6 -44.15 -24.59 22.63
N TYR A 7 -42.93 -25.10 22.50
CA TYR A 7 -41.79 -24.52 23.19
C TYR A 7 -41.36 -23.30 22.39
N SER A 8 -41.88 -22.12 22.75
CA SER A 8 -41.24 -20.86 22.37
C SER A 8 -40.00 -20.71 23.24
N VAL A 9 -38.83 -21.04 22.69
CA VAL A 9 -37.55 -20.65 23.28
C VAL A 9 -37.36 -19.17 22.93
N SER A 10 -37.62 -18.28 23.88
CA SER A 10 -37.12 -16.92 23.79
C SER A 10 -35.64 -16.94 24.16
N VAL A 11 -34.77 -17.03 23.15
CA VAL A 11 -33.39 -16.61 23.32
C VAL A 11 -33.43 -15.10 23.45
N ASN A 12 -32.85 -14.56 24.51
CA ASN A 12 -32.62 -13.11 24.63
C ASN A 12 -31.63 -12.70 23.52
N ASP A 13 -32.13 -12.51 22.29
CA ASP A 13 -31.37 -12.11 21.10
C ASP A 13 -31.04 -10.61 21.14
N ASN A 14 -30.39 -10.17 22.21
CA ASN A 14 -29.55 -8.99 22.10
C ASN A 14 -28.25 -9.44 21.44
N MET A 15 -28.17 -9.31 20.11
CA MET A 15 -26.88 -9.24 19.44
C MET A 15 -26.17 -7.97 19.92
N VAL A 16 -25.50 -8.08 21.06
CA VAL A 16 -24.60 -7.05 21.58
C VAL A 16 -23.35 -7.13 20.72
N TYR A 17 -23.27 -6.26 19.71
CA TYR A 17 -22.17 -6.11 18.72
C TYR A 17 -22.22 -7.02 17.49
N VAL A 18 -22.49 -6.41 16.32
CA VAL A 18 -22.17 -6.97 15.00
C VAL A 18 -20.78 -6.43 14.64
N PRO A 19 -19.74 -7.26 14.51
CA PRO A 19 -18.42 -6.79 14.12
C PRO A 19 -18.52 -6.04 12.79
N PRO A 20 -17.88 -4.86 12.65
CA PRO A 20 -17.82 -4.15 11.39
C PRO A 20 -17.38 -5.07 10.26
N SER A 21 -18.08 -5.01 9.14
CA SER A 21 -17.72 -5.80 7.97
C SER A 21 -16.36 -5.36 7.45
N ILE A 22 -15.44 -6.32 7.30
CA ILE A 22 -14.14 -6.08 6.67
C ILE A 22 -14.30 -5.46 5.28
N PHE A 23 -13.37 -4.59 4.92
CA PHE A 23 -13.39 -3.88 3.65
C PHE A 23 -13.20 -4.85 2.47
N LYS A 24 -14.14 -4.84 1.52
CA LYS A 24 -14.12 -5.75 0.34
C LYS A 24 -14.29 -5.03 -1.00
N ASP A 25 -14.61 -3.73 -1.00
CA ASP A 25 -14.83 -2.96 -2.22
C ASP A 25 -13.52 -2.43 -2.80
N PHE A 26 -12.69 -3.32 -3.34
CA PHE A 26 -11.50 -2.94 -4.09
C PHE A 26 -11.21 -3.92 -5.22
N LYS A 27 -10.48 -3.43 -6.22
CA LYS A 27 -9.98 -4.23 -7.34
C LYS A 27 -8.51 -3.89 -7.52
N ILE A 28 -7.68 -4.91 -7.53
CA ILE A 28 -6.25 -4.80 -7.83
C ILE A 28 -5.97 -5.76 -8.97
N ALA A 29 -5.24 -5.31 -9.98
CA ALA A 29 -5.01 -6.09 -11.19
C ALA A 29 -4.00 -7.23 -10.98
N ASP A 30 -2.99 -6.98 -10.15
CA ASP A 30 -1.95 -7.94 -9.81
C ASP A 30 -2.41 -8.85 -8.66
N GLN A 31 -2.45 -10.16 -8.90
CA GLN A 31 -2.95 -11.12 -7.91
C GLN A 31 -2.09 -11.13 -6.64
N GLN A 32 -0.77 -10.95 -6.74
CA GLN A 32 0.14 -11.02 -5.60
C GLN A 32 -0.04 -9.79 -4.71
N LEU A 33 -0.24 -8.62 -5.33
CA LEU A 33 -0.61 -7.41 -4.60
C LEU A 33 -2.01 -7.52 -3.99
N PHE A 34 -2.98 -8.08 -4.73
CA PHE A 34 -4.33 -8.33 -4.21
C PHE A 34 -4.29 -9.21 -2.95
N ASP A 35 -3.56 -10.32 -2.99
CA ASP A 35 -3.46 -11.27 -1.88
C ASP A 35 -2.82 -10.60 -0.65
N CYS A 36 -1.73 -9.84 -0.86
CA CYS A 36 -1.09 -9.09 0.22
C CYS A 36 -2.02 -8.05 0.86
N VAL A 37 -2.74 -7.28 0.05
CA VAL A 37 -3.69 -6.27 0.53
C VAL A 37 -4.87 -6.92 1.26
N GLN A 38 -5.41 -8.00 0.71
CA GLN A 38 -6.50 -8.76 1.32
C GLN A 38 -6.08 -9.33 2.68
N GLN A 39 -4.87 -9.90 2.78
CA GLN A 39 -4.33 -10.42 4.03
C GLN A 39 -4.17 -9.30 5.06
N THR A 40 -3.61 -8.15 4.65
CA THR A 40 -3.44 -6.99 5.54
C THR A 40 -4.78 -6.45 6.03
N ILE A 41 -5.79 -6.36 5.16
CA ILE A 41 -7.15 -5.95 5.52
C ILE A 41 -7.74 -6.88 6.58
N TYR A 42 -7.56 -8.19 6.40
CA TYR A 42 -8.07 -9.19 7.34
C TYR A 42 -7.37 -9.09 8.70
N ASP A 43 -6.03 -9.10 8.71
CA ASP A 43 -5.25 -9.09 9.94
C ASP A 43 -5.46 -7.81 10.76
N ALA A 44 -5.48 -6.66 10.08
CA ALA A 44 -5.67 -5.35 10.72
C ALA A 44 -7.15 -4.95 10.89
N HIS A 45 -8.10 -5.83 10.55
CA HIS A 45 -9.54 -5.60 10.67
C HIS A 45 -9.98 -4.28 10.01
N ILE A 46 -9.44 -4.00 8.83
CA ILE A 46 -9.70 -2.77 8.07
C ILE A 46 -11.15 -2.77 7.57
N THR A 47 -11.87 -1.68 7.83
CA THR A 47 -13.30 -1.55 7.47
C THR A 47 -13.54 -0.58 6.32
N ARG A 48 -12.62 0.37 6.11
CA ARG A 48 -12.63 1.33 5.01
C ARG A 48 -11.25 1.43 4.37
N ALA A 49 -11.19 1.79 3.10
CA ALA A 49 -9.92 1.99 2.40
C ALA A 49 -8.99 3.01 3.10
N GLU A 50 -9.58 4.03 3.76
CA GLU A 50 -8.85 5.07 4.48
C GLU A 50 -8.24 4.61 5.81
N ASP A 51 -8.64 3.44 6.32
CA ASP A 51 -8.07 2.89 7.55
C ASP A 51 -6.73 2.16 7.28
N LEU A 52 -6.42 1.83 6.01
CA LEU A 52 -5.16 1.19 5.63
C LEU A 52 -4.04 2.24 5.51
N SER A 53 -3.24 2.40 6.56
CA SER A 53 -2.11 3.34 6.60
C SER A 53 -0.75 2.72 6.26
N THR A 54 -0.59 1.42 6.48
CA THR A 54 0.68 0.71 6.33
C THR A 54 0.45 -0.56 5.53
N LEU A 55 1.29 -0.80 4.53
CA LEU A 55 1.24 -1.99 3.70
C LEU A 55 2.65 -2.52 3.45
N ASN A 56 2.85 -3.80 3.75
CA ASN A 56 4.10 -4.50 3.50
C ASN A 56 3.87 -5.70 2.58
N CYS A 57 4.28 -5.56 1.33
CA CYS A 57 4.22 -6.61 0.31
C CYS A 57 5.60 -6.86 -0.31
N SER A 58 6.67 -6.78 0.49
CA SER A 58 8.01 -7.09 0.01
C SER A 58 8.14 -8.56 -0.38
N ASN A 59 8.94 -8.87 -1.40
CA ASN A 59 9.24 -10.24 -1.83
C ASN A 59 7.99 -11.08 -2.17
N ALA A 60 7.04 -10.47 -2.90
CA ALA A 60 5.78 -11.12 -3.29
C ALA A 60 5.69 -11.40 -4.81
N GLY A 61 6.68 -10.96 -5.60
CA GLY A 61 6.67 -11.13 -7.07
C GLY A 61 5.72 -10.17 -7.80
N ILE A 62 5.38 -9.04 -7.19
CA ILE A 62 4.44 -8.05 -7.72
C ILE A 62 5.02 -7.36 -8.97
N LYS A 63 4.19 -7.21 -10.00
CA LYS A 63 4.55 -6.58 -11.28
C LYS A 63 3.77 -5.29 -11.55
N SER A 64 2.57 -5.16 -11.01
CA SER A 64 1.72 -3.99 -11.22
C SER A 64 1.13 -3.47 -9.91
N LEU A 65 1.05 -2.14 -9.79
CA LEU A 65 0.41 -1.45 -8.67
C LEU A 65 -1.02 -0.99 -8.98
N GLN A 66 -1.55 -1.31 -10.16
CA GLN A 66 -2.88 -0.86 -10.59
C GLN A 66 -3.96 -1.31 -9.60
N GLY A 67 -4.76 -0.36 -9.12
CA GLY A 67 -5.80 -0.54 -8.10
C GLY A 67 -5.36 -0.12 -6.70
N LEU A 68 -4.06 0.05 -6.45
CA LEU A 68 -3.54 0.49 -5.15
C LEU A 68 -3.95 1.94 -4.81
N GLU A 69 -4.27 2.75 -5.82
CA GLU A 69 -4.77 4.14 -5.66
C GLU A 69 -6.05 4.23 -4.80
N LYS A 70 -6.81 3.13 -4.66
CA LYS A 70 -7.98 3.06 -3.76
C LYS A 70 -7.58 3.31 -2.30
N PHE A 71 -6.37 2.96 -1.90
CA PHE A 71 -5.84 3.11 -0.55
C PHE A 71 -5.05 4.42 -0.39
N PHE A 72 -5.69 5.54 -0.75
CA PHE A 72 -5.11 6.88 -0.76
C PHE A 72 -4.60 7.38 0.61
N ALA A 73 -4.97 6.69 1.70
CA ALA A 73 -4.54 6.99 3.06
C ALA A 73 -3.20 6.34 3.46
N LEU A 74 -2.60 5.52 2.58
CA LEU A 74 -1.30 4.91 2.82
C LEU A 74 -0.23 5.96 3.14
N LYS A 75 0.51 5.70 4.22
CA LYS A 75 1.66 6.47 4.69
C LYS A 75 2.95 5.68 4.57
N GLU A 76 2.88 4.37 4.78
CA GLU A 76 4.03 3.49 4.74
C GLU A 76 3.80 2.36 3.75
N LEU A 77 4.68 2.26 2.75
CA LEU A 77 4.58 1.27 1.70
C LEU A 77 5.92 0.57 1.49
N ASN A 78 5.95 -0.73 1.77
CA ASN A 78 7.09 -1.58 1.48
C ASN A 78 6.77 -2.54 0.33
N LEU A 79 7.45 -2.33 -0.80
CA LEU A 79 7.37 -3.10 -2.03
C LEU A 79 8.77 -3.57 -2.45
N ALA A 80 9.72 -3.67 -1.52
CA ALA A 80 11.06 -4.15 -1.81
C ALA A 80 11.06 -5.57 -2.38
N ASP A 81 12.08 -5.89 -3.20
CA ASP A 81 12.30 -7.21 -3.79
C ASP A 81 11.10 -7.73 -4.58
N ASN A 82 10.54 -6.88 -5.45
CA ASN A 82 9.46 -7.24 -6.37
C ASN A 82 9.95 -7.08 -7.83
N GLN A 83 9.03 -7.11 -8.79
CA GLN A 83 9.32 -7.08 -10.22
C GLN A 83 8.73 -5.82 -10.88
N LEU A 84 8.64 -4.72 -10.13
CA LEU A 84 8.05 -3.47 -10.60
C LEU A 84 8.95 -2.79 -11.63
N THR A 85 8.35 -2.41 -12.76
CA THR A 85 9.00 -1.54 -13.76
C THR A 85 8.33 -0.18 -13.89
N ASP A 86 7.04 -0.12 -13.59
CA ASP A 86 6.20 1.08 -13.63
C ASP A 86 5.63 1.31 -12.22
N ILE A 87 5.77 2.55 -11.74
CA ILE A 87 5.32 3.01 -10.44
C ILE A 87 4.39 4.23 -10.55
N THR A 88 3.81 4.45 -11.73
CA THR A 88 2.89 5.58 -12.00
C THR A 88 1.78 5.70 -10.96
N THR A 89 1.22 4.57 -10.50
CA THR A 89 0.17 4.56 -9.46
C THR A 89 0.59 5.29 -8.18
N LEU A 90 1.88 5.25 -7.80
CA LEU A 90 2.36 5.89 -6.58
C LEU A 90 2.16 7.40 -6.60
N GLY A 91 2.15 8.05 -7.77
CA GLY A 91 1.92 9.49 -7.88
C GLY A 91 0.56 9.95 -7.36
N SER A 92 -0.42 9.04 -7.23
CA SER A 92 -1.74 9.32 -6.64
C SER A 92 -1.78 9.19 -5.10
N LEU A 93 -0.77 8.56 -4.50
CA LEU A 93 -0.70 8.27 -3.06
C LEU A 93 0.06 9.38 -2.32
N GLY A 94 -0.42 10.62 -2.44
CA GLY A 94 0.28 11.81 -1.95
C GLY A 94 0.54 11.86 -0.43
N ARG A 95 -0.04 10.94 0.36
CA ARG A 95 0.17 10.81 1.81
C ARG A 95 1.34 9.92 2.19
N LEU A 96 2.03 9.30 1.22
CA LEU A 96 3.19 8.46 1.50
C LEU A 96 4.31 9.25 2.16
N GLU A 97 4.77 8.72 3.30
CA GLU A 97 5.89 9.23 4.10
C GLU A 97 7.09 8.28 3.99
N ILE A 98 6.87 6.97 3.93
CA ILE A 98 7.92 5.95 3.83
C ILE A 98 7.63 5.07 2.63
N VAL A 99 8.56 5.04 1.67
CA VAL A 99 8.45 4.23 0.45
C VAL A 99 9.72 3.39 0.28
N LYS A 100 9.56 2.07 0.31
CA LYS A 100 10.64 1.11 0.05
C LYS A 100 10.36 0.35 -1.24
N LEU A 101 11.22 0.56 -2.23
CA LEU A 101 11.15 0.04 -3.59
C LEU A 101 12.47 -0.60 -4.02
N SER A 102 13.35 -0.90 -3.06
CA SER A 102 14.63 -1.52 -3.35
C SER A 102 14.46 -2.90 -4.00
N GLY A 103 15.41 -3.30 -4.84
CA GLY A 103 15.37 -4.62 -5.47
C GLY A 103 14.22 -4.80 -6.49
N ASN A 104 13.85 -3.74 -7.19
CA ASN A 104 12.91 -3.77 -8.32
C ASN A 104 13.64 -3.49 -9.65
N ASN A 105 12.88 -3.29 -10.73
CA ASN A 105 13.40 -2.94 -12.06
C ASN A 105 12.82 -1.60 -12.56
N ILE A 106 12.69 -0.62 -11.67
CA ILE A 106 12.09 0.69 -11.93
C ILE A 106 12.97 1.48 -12.91
N LYS A 107 12.33 2.10 -13.90
CA LYS A 107 13.02 2.83 -14.97
C LYS A 107 13.06 4.35 -14.79
N ASN A 108 12.10 4.93 -14.07
CA ASN A 108 12.02 6.37 -13.85
C ASN A 108 11.37 6.67 -12.49
N THR A 109 11.70 7.81 -11.90
CA THR A 109 11.15 8.28 -10.62
C THR A 109 10.18 9.45 -10.75
N ALA A 110 9.82 9.86 -11.98
CA ALA A 110 8.90 10.98 -12.21
C ALA A 110 7.60 10.91 -11.38
N PRO A 111 6.93 9.75 -11.20
CA PRO A 111 5.73 9.66 -10.36
C PRO A 111 5.98 10.06 -8.89
N LEU A 112 7.21 9.89 -8.38
CA LEU A 112 7.56 10.22 -6.99
C LEU A 112 7.64 11.73 -6.73
N LEU A 113 7.70 12.55 -7.78
CA LEU A 113 7.68 14.02 -7.66
C LEU A 113 6.38 14.55 -7.03
N HIS A 114 5.32 13.74 -7.02
CA HIS A 114 4.02 14.07 -6.44
C HIS A 114 3.89 13.73 -4.94
N LEU A 115 4.89 13.06 -4.33
CA LEU A 115 4.81 12.54 -2.96
C LEU A 115 5.20 13.56 -1.89
N LEU A 116 4.48 14.66 -1.78
CA LEU A 116 4.86 15.86 -1.00
C LEU A 116 5.21 15.66 0.49
N HIS A 117 4.94 14.49 1.07
CA HIS A 117 5.16 14.17 2.48
C HIS A 117 6.29 13.15 2.73
N LEU A 118 7.09 12.83 1.70
CA LEU A 118 8.13 11.80 1.78
C LEU A 118 9.23 12.13 2.80
N LYS A 119 9.46 11.20 3.73
CA LYS A 119 10.49 11.22 4.77
C LYS A 119 11.58 10.18 4.53
N THR A 120 11.22 9.05 3.91
CA THR A 120 12.19 8.00 3.57
C THR A 120 11.86 7.42 2.21
N LEU A 121 12.87 7.36 1.33
CA LEU A 121 12.80 6.68 0.04
C LEU A 121 13.97 5.71 -0.10
N ASP A 122 13.68 4.42 -0.21
CA ASP A 122 14.67 3.42 -0.61
C ASP A 122 14.37 2.92 -2.02
N ILE A 123 15.23 3.28 -2.97
CA ILE A 123 15.16 2.82 -4.37
C ILE A 123 16.45 2.12 -4.80
N ARG A 124 17.29 1.69 -3.84
CA ARG A 124 18.53 0.94 -4.14
C ARG A 124 18.24 -0.30 -4.98
N ASN A 125 19.26 -0.80 -5.66
CA ASN A 125 19.16 -2.03 -6.47
C ASN A 125 18.11 -1.97 -7.60
N ASN A 126 17.76 -0.77 -8.08
CA ASN A 126 17.05 -0.57 -9.36
C ASN A 126 18.08 -0.21 -10.44
N SER A 127 18.74 -1.22 -11.02
CA SER A 127 19.87 -1.01 -11.94
C SER A 127 19.47 -0.40 -13.29
N ALA A 128 18.22 -0.56 -13.71
CA ALA A 128 17.68 0.02 -14.94
C ALA A 128 17.20 1.48 -14.79
N LEU A 129 17.35 2.09 -13.62
CA LEU A 129 16.84 3.43 -13.33
C LEU A 129 17.60 4.50 -14.11
N ASP A 130 16.85 5.35 -14.84
CA ASP A 130 17.33 6.62 -15.37
C ASP A 130 17.35 7.68 -14.25
N CYS A 131 18.53 8.18 -13.91
CA CYS A 131 18.75 9.07 -12.77
C CYS A 131 18.31 10.53 -13.02
N LYS A 132 17.85 10.88 -14.22
CA LYS A 132 17.60 12.29 -14.62
C LYS A 132 16.62 13.06 -13.72
N ASP A 133 15.64 12.37 -13.13
CA ASP A 133 14.59 13.01 -12.32
C ASP A 133 15.00 13.12 -10.84
N LEU A 134 16.07 12.43 -10.42
CA LEU A 134 16.51 12.41 -9.01
C LEU A 134 16.97 13.77 -8.48
N PRO A 135 17.74 14.60 -9.22
CA PRO A 135 18.10 15.92 -8.74
C PRO A 135 16.89 16.79 -8.41
N GLN A 136 15.85 16.76 -9.26
CA GLN A 136 14.61 17.48 -9.01
C GLN A 136 13.85 16.89 -7.81
N LEU A 137 13.76 15.56 -7.73
CA LEU A 137 13.12 14.88 -6.60
C LEU A 137 13.78 15.29 -5.28
N ILE A 138 15.11 15.23 -5.19
CA ILE A 138 15.86 15.60 -3.98
C ILE A 138 15.67 17.09 -3.66
N ALA A 139 15.69 17.96 -4.67
CA ALA A 139 15.51 19.40 -4.48
C ALA A 139 14.16 19.76 -3.85
N ASN A 140 13.09 18.98 -4.11
CA ASN A 140 11.77 19.19 -3.50
C ASN A 140 11.77 19.02 -1.97
N TYR A 141 12.77 18.35 -1.39
CA TYR A 141 12.87 18.05 0.05
C TYR A 141 14.07 18.72 0.72
N ASN A 142 14.66 19.73 0.10
CA ASN A 142 15.86 20.41 0.61
C ASN A 142 15.71 21.09 1.99
N LYS A 143 14.47 21.21 2.51
CA LYS A 143 14.16 21.76 3.84
C LYS A 143 13.74 20.70 4.87
N THR A 144 13.68 19.42 4.49
CA THR A 144 13.24 18.32 5.36
C THR A 144 14.37 17.32 5.58
N THR A 145 14.34 16.60 6.71
CA THR A 145 15.23 15.47 6.98
C THR A 145 14.75 14.22 6.22
N THR A 146 14.69 14.31 4.89
CA THR A 146 14.29 13.18 4.05
C THR A 146 15.49 12.30 3.76
N GLU A 147 15.40 11.02 4.09
CA GLU A 147 16.44 10.03 3.83
C GLU A 147 16.24 9.40 2.44
N PHE A 148 17.24 9.55 1.57
CA PHE A 148 17.25 8.96 0.23
C PHE A 148 18.32 7.88 0.13
N LEU A 149 17.90 6.62 -0.06
CA LEU A 149 18.79 5.51 -0.38
C LEU A 149 18.71 5.23 -1.89
N LEU A 150 19.71 5.70 -2.62
CA LEU A 150 19.73 5.73 -4.08
C LEU A 150 20.57 4.56 -4.67
N PRO A 151 20.29 4.13 -5.91
CA PRO A 151 21.17 3.22 -6.63
C PRO A 151 22.58 3.80 -6.79
N THR A 152 23.60 2.94 -6.71
CA THR A 152 25.00 3.37 -6.79
C THR A 152 25.35 4.11 -8.09
N GLN A 153 24.68 3.79 -9.21
CA GLN A 153 24.91 4.48 -10.49
C GLN A 153 24.41 5.93 -10.51
N CYS A 154 23.52 6.30 -9.59
CA CYS A 154 22.95 7.64 -9.45
C CYS A 154 23.67 8.49 -8.39
N ILE A 155 24.66 7.93 -7.69
CA ILE A 155 25.48 8.63 -6.70
C ILE A 155 26.79 9.01 -7.40
N LYS A 156 26.85 10.20 -7.99
CA LYS A 156 28.05 10.77 -8.60
C LYS A 156 28.20 12.23 -8.20
#